data_AF-A0A225UMU3-F1
#
_entry.id   AF-A0A225UMU3-F1
#
_cell.length_a   1.000
_cell.length_b   1.000
_cell.length_c   1.000
_cell.angle_alpha   90.00
_cell.angle_beta   90.00
_cell.angle_gamma   90.00
#
_symmetry.space_group_name_H-M   'P 1'
#
loop_
_entity.id
_entity.type
_entity.pdbx_description
1 polymer ?
#
loop_
_entity_poly.entity_id
_entity_poly.type
_entity_poly.pdbx_seq_one_letter_code
_entity_poly.pdbx_strand_id
1 'polypeptide(L)'
;MVNATTASADISARPKSAEPKSAREERFESQSWDALRESGNPVYETVRDIFPDKNPAELPADRGVYHEIDLTPGTKYCVTRRWPLPRDQVKAIDDFFENRRQAGH
;
A
#
# COMPACT_ATOMS: atom_id res chain seq x y z
N MET A 1 23.78 -13.97 54.35
CA MET A 1 22.84 -13.74 53.23
C MET A 1 23.49 -12.69 52.35
N VAL A 2 24.07 -13.11 51.22
CA VAL A 2 24.77 -12.22 50.28
C VAL A 2 23.83 -11.88 49.14
N ASN A 3 23.67 -10.60 48.86
CA ASN A 3 22.78 -10.12 47.81
C ASN A 3 23.48 -10.29 46.45
N ALA A 4 22.82 -11.00 45.53
CA ALA A 4 23.26 -11.14 44.16
C ALA A 4 22.99 -9.84 43.39
N THR A 5 24.07 -9.14 43.04
CA THR A 5 24.05 -8.07 42.03
C THR A 5 23.86 -8.72 40.66
N THR A 6 22.68 -8.59 40.09
CA THR A 6 22.36 -9.09 38.75
C THR A 6 23.09 -8.25 37.69
N ALA A 7 23.83 -8.96 36.84
CA ALA A 7 24.65 -8.43 35.76
C ALA A 7 23.84 -7.57 34.77
N SER A 8 24.44 -6.44 34.40
CA SER A 8 23.99 -5.56 33.32
C SER A 8 24.01 -6.34 31.99
N ALA A 9 22.83 -6.61 31.45
CA ALA A 9 22.69 -7.05 30.08
C ALA A 9 22.81 -5.83 29.17
N ASP A 10 23.96 -5.68 28.51
CA ASP A 10 24.19 -4.75 27.39
C ASP A 10 23.26 -5.13 26.23
N ILE A 11 22.05 -4.57 26.26
CA ILE A 11 21.18 -4.55 25.09
C ILE A 11 21.74 -3.45 24.19
N SER A 12 22.54 -3.83 23.21
CA SER A 12 23.00 -2.94 22.13
C SER A 12 21.76 -2.35 21.44
N ALA A 13 21.35 -1.18 21.90
CA ALA A 13 20.24 -0.45 21.33
C ALA A 13 20.67 0.05 19.96
N ARG A 14 20.02 -0.44 18.90
CA ARG A 14 20.09 0.13 17.56
C ARG A 14 19.89 1.65 17.69
N PRO A 15 20.83 2.50 17.22
CA PRO A 15 20.67 3.93 17.35
C PRO A 15 19.40 4.35 16.62
N LYS A 16 18.42 4.85 17.37
CA LYS A 16 17.31 5.62 16.82
C LYS A 16 17.87 6.98 16.43
N SER A 17 18.60 7.06 15.32
CA SER A 17 18.79 8.34 14.65
C SER A 17 17.44 8.72 14.04
N ALA A 18 16.60 9.38 14.83
CA ALA A 18 15.52 10.16 14.26
C ALA A 18 16.20 11.31 13.53
N GLU A 19 16.23 11.24 12.20
CA GLU A 19 16.68 12.37 11.40
C GLU A 19 15.92 13.63 11.84
N PRO A 20 16.59 14.78 11.95
CA PRO A 20 15.91 16.02 12.25
C PRO A 20 14.79 16.22 11.23
N LYS A 21 13.58 16.54 11.68
CA LYS A 21 12.38 16.64 10.84
C LYS A 21 12.61 17.51 9.60
N SER A 22 13.40 18.58 9.74
CA SER A 22 13.81 19.46 8.65
C SER A 22 14.62 18.77 7.56
N ALA A 23 15.57 17.89 7.90
CA ALA A 23 16.39 17.17 6.92
C ALA A 23 15.61 16.10 6.15
N ARG A 24 14.46 15.66 6.69
CA ARG A 24 13.53 14.75 5.99
C ARG A 24 12.64 15.53 5.02
N GLU A 25 12.09 16.67 5.45
CA GLU A 25 11.29 17.54 4.60
C GLU A 25 12.12 18.09 3.42
N GLU A 26 13.36 18.52 3.66
CA GLU A 26 14.26 19.00 2.60
C GLU A 26 14.57 17.91 1.56
N ARG A 27 14.77 16.66 2.01
CA ARG A 27 14.92 15.51 1.10
C ARG A 27 13.64 15.21 0.32
N PHE A 28 12.48 15.37 0.94
CA PHE A 28 11.21 15.16 0.27
C PHE A 28 10.98 16.21 -0.82
N GLU A 29 11.22 17.48 -0.54
CA GLU A 29 11.08 18.56 -1.53
C GLU A 29 12.04 18.37 -2.72
N SER A 30 13.31 18.07 -2.45
CA SER A 30 14.34 17.87 -3.49
C SER A 30 14.17 16.59 -4.32
N GLN A 31 13.41 15.61 -3.82
CA GLN A 31 13.14 14.33 -4.51
C GLN A 31 11.65 14.14 -4.83
N SER A 32 10.86 15.21 -4.75
CA SER A 32 9.43 15.19 -5.01
C SER A 32 9.12 14.89 -6.48
N TRP A 33 7.86 14.52 -6.75
CA TRP A 33 7.36 14.39 -8.12
C TRP A 33 7.51 15.68 -8.92
N ASP A 34 7.32 16.83 -8.27
CA ASP A 34 7.47 18.14 -8.91
C ASP A 34 8.95 18.41 -9.23
N ALA A 35 9.88 18.11 -8.31
CA ALA A 35 11.32 18.22 -8.58
C ALA A 35 11.76 17.29 -9.72
N LEU A 36 11.22 16.07 -9.80
CA LEU A 36 11.50 15.14 -10.89
C LEU A 36 10.97 15.67 -12.23
N ARG A 37 9.76 16.25 -12.26
CA ARG A 37 9.19 16.90 -13.45
C ARG A 37 10.04 18.09 -13.91
N GLU A 38 10.40 18.96 -12.98
CA GLU A 38 11.16 20.19 -13.26
C GLU A 38 12.61 19.92 -13.68
N SER A 39 13.21 18.81 -13.23
CA SER A 39 14.55 18.40 -13.65
C SER A 39 14.66 18.06 -15.16
N GLY A 40 13.52 17.92 -15.86
CA GLY A 40 13.49 17.49 -17.26
C GLY A 40 13.90 16.03 -17.45
N ASN A 41 13.87 15.23 -16.37
CA ASN A 41 14.26 13.82 -16.43
C ASN A 41 13.24 13.03 -17.27
N PRO A 42 13.68 12.34 -18.35
CA PRO A 42 12.78 11.58 -19.22
C PRO A 42 12.05 10.44 -18.51
N VAL A 43 12.53 10.03 -17.33
CA VAL A 43 11.88 9.00 -16.51
C VAL A 43 10.53 9.48 -15.98
N TYR A 44 10.32 10.78 -15.73
CA TYR A 44 9.09 11.31 -15.13
C TYR A 44 7.82 10.81 -15.83
N GLU A 45 7.76 10.96 -17.17
CA GLU A 45 6.61 10.52 -17.95
C GLU A 45 6.42 9.00 -17.94
N THR A 46 7.53 8.25 -17.86
CA THR A 46 7.48 6.77 -17.86
C THR A 46 6.93 6.22 -16.55
N VAL A 47 7.29 6.82 -15.41
CA VAL A 47 6.91 6.29 -14.10
C VAL A 47 5.58 6.82 -13.60
N ARG A 48 5.06 7.91 -14.19
CA ARG A 48 3.78 8.52 -13.78
C ARG A 48 2.58 7.59 -13.97
N ASP A 49 2.59 6.78 -15.03
CA ASP A 49 1.59 5.74 -15.26
C ASP A 49 1.75 4.54 -14.31
N ILE A 50 2.98 4.27 -13.87
CA ILE A 50 3.30 3.13 -12.98
C ILE A 50 2.97 3.44 -11.51
N PHE A 51 3.11 4.70 -11.11
CA PHE A 51 2.89 5.18 -9.75
C PHE A 51 1.89 6.35 -9.70
N PRO A 52 0.60 6.09 -9.95
CA PRO A 52 -0.41 7.13 -9.89
C PRO A 52 -0.65 7.60 -8.44
N ASP A 53 -0.89 8.90 -8.26
CA ASP A 53 -1.15 9.51 -6.94
C ASP A 53 -2.47 9.01 -6.30
N LYS A 54 -3.40 8.54 -7.13
CA LYS A 54 -4.70 8.01 -6.72
C LYS A 54 -4.91 6.66 -7.39
N ASN A 55 -5.65 5.78 -6.72
CA ASN A 55 -6.06 4.53 -7.35
C ASN A 55 -6.87 4.85 -8.61
N PRO A 56 -6.42 4.43 -9.81
CA PRO A 56 -7.14 4.71 -11.03
C PRO A 56 -8.51 4.02 -10.96
N ALA A 57 -9.53 4.75 -11.39
CA ALA A 57 -10.88 4.20 -11.52
C ALA A 57 -10.95 3.24 -12.70
N GLU A 58 -10.13 3.42 -13.73
CA GLU A 58 -10.14 2.55 -14.90
C GLU A 58 -9.19 1.35 -14.69
N LEU A 59 -9.55 0.23 -15.31
CA LEU A 59 -8.64 -0.92 -15.37
C LEU A 59 -7.36 -0.52 -16.13
N PRO A 60 -6.18 -1.01 -15.70
CA PRO A 60 -4.97 -0.88 -16.50
C PRO A 60 -5.19 -1.43 -17.91
N ALA A 61 -4.49 -0.85 -18.89
CA ALA A 61 -4.50 -1.38 -20.25
C ALA A 61 -4.21 -2.90 -20.24
N ASP A 62 -4.98 -3.67 -21.01
CA ASP A 62 -4.79 -5.10 -21.09
C ASP A 62 -3.38 -5.42 -21.60
N ARG A 63 -2.58 -6.09 -20.76
CA ARG A 63 -1.21 -6.52 -21.08
C ARG A 63 -1.14 -7.97 -21.56
N GLY A 64 -2.29 -8.61 -21.77
CA GLY A 64 -2.39 -9.99 -22.27
C GLY A 64 -1.92 -11.06 -21.27
N VAL A 65 -1.74 -10.69 -20.00
CA VAL A 65 -1.37 -11.60 -18.91
C VAL A 65 -2.57 -11.71 -17.97
N TYR A 66 -3.19 -12.88 -17.95
CA TYR A 66 -4.33 -13.16 -17.08
C TYR A 66 -3.92 -14.06 -15.92
N HIS A 67 -4.53 -13.82 -14.76
CA HIS A 67 -4.38 -14.71 -13.62
C HIS A 67 -5.33 -15.90 -13.75
N GLU A 68 -4.77 -17.10 -13.89
CA GLU A 68 -5.51 -18.35 -13.77
C GLU A 68 -5.38 -18.89 -12.34
N ILE A 69 -6.50 -19.34 -11.76
CA ILE A 69 -6.51 -19.97 -10.45
C ILE A 69 -6.69 -21.47 -10.67
N ASP A 70 -5.59 -22.21 -10.56
CA ASP A 70 -5.61 -23.67 -10.63
C ASP A 70 -6.31 -24.26 -9.40
N LEU A 71 -7.42 -24.95 -9.64
CA LEU A 71 -8.13 -25.67 -8.59
C LEU A 71 -7.73 -27.14 -8.60
N THR A 72 -7.40 -27.67 -7.43
CA THR A 72 -7.18 -29.11 -7.28
C THR A 72 -8.43 -29.89 -7.72
N PRO A 73 -8.30 -30.96 -8.53
CA PRO A 73 -9.45 -31.78 -8.92
C PRO A 73 -10.26 -32.25 -7.69
N GLY A 74 -11.57 -32.04 -7.72
CA GLY A 74 -12.47 -32.35 -6.61
C GLY A 74 -12.71 -31.19 -5.63
N THR A 75 -12.05 -30.05 -5.80
CA THR A 75 -12.37 -28.81 -5.06
C THR A 75 -13.79 -28.34 -5.38
N LYS A 76 -14.55 -28.01 -4.33
CA LYS A 76 -15.90 -27.43 -4.45
C LYS A 76 -15.87 -25.95 -4.13
N TYR A 77 -16.73 -25.18 -4.77
CA TYR A 77 -16.94 -23.79 -4.40
C TYR A 77 -17.56 -23.71 -2.99
N CYS A 78 -17.08 -22.76 -2.19
CA CYS A 78 -17.61 -22.48 -0.86
C CYS A 78 -18.58 -21.31 -0.93
N VAL A 79 -19.77 -21.47 -0.34
CA VAL A 79 -20.71 -20.37 -0.11
C VAL A 79 -20.76 -20.07 1.37
N THR A 80 -20.33 -18.87 1.73
CA THR A 80 -20.35 -18.38 3.11
C THR A 80 -21.42 -17.31 3.24
N ARG A 81 -22.30 -17.43 4.24
CA ARG A 81 -23.26 -16.35 4.54
C ARG A 81 -22.50 -15.12 5.01
N ARG A 82 -22.84 -13.95 4.45
CA ARG A 82 -22.31 -12.66 4.90
C ARG A 82 -22.78 -12.40 6.34
N TRP A 83 -21.86 -11.96 7.19
CA TRP A 83 -22.22 -11.49 8.54
C TRP A 83 -23.07 -10.22 8.46
N PRO A 84 -24.03 -10.02 9.38
CA PRO A 84 -24.76 -8.76 9.44
C PRO A 84 -23.78 -7.64 9.75
N LEU A 85 -23.77 -6.62 8.89
CA LEU A 85 -22.95 -5.42 9.07
C LEU A 85 -23.87 -4.22 9.41
N PRO A 86 -23.36 -3.23 10.14
CA PRO A 86 -24.03 -1.94 10.33
C PRO A 86 -24.43 -1.30 9.00
N ARG A 87 -25.58 -0.59 8.98
CA ARG A 87 -26.16 -0.04 7.73
C ARG A 87 -25.27 1.00 7.05
N ASP A 88 -24.60 1.83 7.85
CA ASP A 88 -23.61 2.80 7.42
C ASP A 88 -22.41 2.11 6.75
N GLN A 89 -21.92 1.00 7.33
CA GLN A 89 -20.84 0.22 6.75
C GLN A 89 -21.27 -0.45 5.44
N VAL A 90 -22.48 -1.01 5.39
CA VAL A 90 -23.04 -1.59 4.16
C VAL A 90 -23.12 -0.53 3.07
N LYS A 91 -23.65 0.66 3.40
CA LYS A 91 -23.75 1.77 2.43
C LYS A 91 -22.38 2.19 1.90
N ALA A 92 -21.37 2.35 2.76
CA ALA A 92 -20.02 2.73 2.31
C ALA A 92 -19.39 1.68 1.39
N ILE A 93 -19.61 0.38 1.68
CA ILE A 93 -19.16 -0.72 0.83
C ILE A 93 -19.89 -0.70 -0.51
N ASP A 94 -21.20 -0.52 -0.50
CA ASP A 94 -22.02 -0.51 -1.71
C ASP A 94 -21.65 0.69 -2.61
N ASP A 95 -21.50 1.90 -2.04
CA ASP A 95 -21.05 3.09 -2.76
C ASP A 95 -19.66 2.88 -3.39
N PHE A 96 -18.73 2.23 -2.66
CA PHE A 96 -17.39 1.91 -3.18
C PHE A 96 -17.46 0.96 -4.39
N PHE A 97 -18.22 -0.13 -4.30
CA PHE A 97 -18.34 -1.09 -5.39
C PHE A 97 -19.15 -0.56 -6.57
N GLU A 98 -20.14 0.30 -6.33
CA GLU A 98 -20.88 1.00 -7.38
C GLU A 98 -19.94 1.86 -8.23
N ASN A 99 -19.08 2.66 -7.58
CA ASN A 99 -18.07 3.46 -8.27
C ASN A 99 -17.10 2.60 -9.08
N ARG A 100 -16.69 1.44 -8.55
CA ARG A 100 -15.79 0.51 -9.24
C ARG A 100 -16.47 -0.17 -10.44
N ARG A 101 -17.74 -0.55 -10.32
CA ARG A 101 -18.53 -1.13 -11.41
C ARG A 101 -18.67 -0.15 -12.57
N GLN A 102 -18.97 1.12 -12.29
CA GLN A 102 -19.09 2.15 -13.32
C GLN A 102 -17.79 2.36 -14.09
N ALA A 103 -16.65 2.06 -13.46
CA ALA A 103 -15.34 2.23 -14.04
C ALA A 103 -14.76 0.93 -14.67
N GLY A 104 -15.57 -0.12 -14.74
CA GLY A 104 -15.28 -1.33 -15.52
C GLY A 104 -14.45 -2.40 -14.81
N HIS A 105 -14.34 -2.35 -13.49
CA HIS A 105 -13.65 -3.38 -12.68
C HIS A 105 -14.42 -4.69 -12.53
#